data_AF-A0A7C9PFQ0-F1
#
_entry.id   AF-A0A7C9PFQ0-F1
#
_cell.length_a   1.000
_cell.length_b   1.000
_cell.length_c   1.000
_cell.angle_alpha   90.00
_cell.angle_beta   90.00
_cell.angle_gamma   90.00
#
_symmetry.space_group_name_H-M   'P 1'
#
loop_
_entity.id
_entity.type
_entity.pdbx_description
1 polymer ?
#
loop_
_entity_poly.entity_id
_entity_poly.type
_entity_poly.pdbx_seq_one_letter_code
_entity_poly.pdbx_strand_id
1 'polypeptide(L)'
;MNRPAERNLLNGIRAYDDGQYTEAERHLGDALRLQLVSAKDRSTAYKTLAFIYCSTGRRVDCEKAFRQARLADPAFALTKAEAGHPLWGPVYAESLR
;
A
#
# COMPACT_ATOMS: atom_id res chain seq x y z
N MET A 1 20.67 1.64 -15.51
CA MET A 1 19.52 2.56 -15.29
C MET A 1 19.20 2.57 -13.80
N ASN A 2 19.34 3.73 -13.15
CA ASN A 2 19.06 3.87 -11.72
C ASN A 2 17.54 3.98 -11.53
N ARG A 3 16.92 3.03 -10.80
CA ARG A 3 15.48 2.98 -10.51
C ARG A 3 15.21 3.29 -9.03
N PRO A 4 15.32 4.57 -8.61
CA PRO A 4 15.24 4.94 -7.20
C PRO A 4 13.84 4.78 -6.61
N ALA A 5 12.78 4.93 -7.40
CA ALA A 5 11.40 4.69 -6.97
C ALA A 5 11.20 3.21 -6.62
N GLU A 6 11.60 2.31 -7.52
CA GLU A 6 11.44 0.86 -7.34
C GLU A 6 12.32 0.33 -6.19
N ARG A 7 13.51 0.90 -5.98
CA ARG A 7 14.30 0.57 -4.78
C ARG A 7 13.60 0.98 -3.50
N ASN A 8 13.00 2.16 -3.45
CA ASN A 8 12.23 2.61 -2.29
C ASN A 8 11.00 1.72 -2.07
N LEU A 9 10.32 1.28 -3.13
CA LEU A 9 9.22 0.30 -3.01
C LEU A 9 9.70 -1.00 -2.35
N LEU A 10 10.78 -1.59 -2.85
CA LEU A 10 11.33 -2.83 -2.30
C LEU A 10 11.77 -2.66 -0.84
N ASN A 11 12.40 -1.53 -0.50
CA ASN A 11 12.80 -1.25 0.88
C ASN A 11 11.59 -1.06 1.80
N GLY A 12 10.55 -0.39 1.31
CA GLY A 12 9.31 -0.19 2.06
C GLY A 12 8.56 -1.50 2.33
N ILE A 13 8.52 -2.41 1.35
CA ILE A 13 7.94 -3.75 1.53
C ILE A 13 8.73 -4.55 2.56
N ARG A 14 10.07 -4.58 2.46
CA ARG A 14 10.89 -5.29 3.47
C ARG A 14 10.70 -4.71 4.87
N ALA A 15 10.72 -3.39 5.01
CA ALA A 15 10.49 -2.74 6.29
C ALA A 15 9.10 -3.07 6.87
N TYR A 16 8.07 -3.19 6.02
CA TYR A 16 6.75 -3.64 6.44
C TYR A 16 6.76 -5.09 6.95
N ASP A 17 7.40 -6.00 6.20
CA ASP A 17 7.53 -7.41 6.57
C ASP A 17 8.32 -7.58 7.89
N ASP A 18 9.28 -6.69 8.14
CA ASP A 18 10.07 -6.61 9.38
C ASP A 18 9.35 -5.88 10.54
N GLY A 19 8.10 -5.44 10.34
CA GLY A 19 7.30 -4.69 11.33
C GLY A 19 7.75 -3.25 11.59
N GLN A 20 8.68 -2.72 10.78
CA GLN A 20 9.20 -1.36 10.87
C GLN A 20 8.28 -0.37 10.15
N TYR A 21 7.05 -0.20 10.66
CA TYR A 21 6.00 0.56 9.98
C TYR A 21 6.36 2.01 9.65
N THR A 22 7.06 2.72 10.54
CA THR A 22 7.51 4.10 10.28
C THR A 22 8.46 4.19 9.08
N GLU A 23 9.45 3.29 9.01
CA GLU A 23 10.39 3.24 7.89
C GLU A 23 9.73 2.77 6.61
N ALA A 24 8.80 1.81 6.71
CA ALA A 24 8.00 1.35 5.59
C ALA A 24 7.19 2.50 4.98
N GLU A 25 6.46 3.26 5.79
CA GLU A 25 5.69 4.42 5.32
C GLU A 25 6.57 5.45 4.61
N ARG A 26 7.73 5.77 5.19
CA ARG A 26 8.68 6.72 4.60
C ARG A 26 9.13 6.24 3.22
N HIS A 27 9.59 5.00 3.12
CA HIS A 27 10.07 4.42 1.86
C HIS A 27 8.97 4.31 0.80
N LEU A 28 7.77 3.86 1.18
CA LEU A 28 6.64 3.75 0.25
C LEU A 28 6.18 5.13 -0.24
N GLY A 29 6.14 6.13 0.64
CA GLY A 29 5.87 7.52 0.29
C GLY A 29 6.91 8.09 -0.68
N ASP A 30 8.20 7.83 -0.42
CA ASP A 30 9.28 8.21 -1.34
C ASP A 30 9.17 7.53 -2.70
N ALA A 31 8.81 6.25 -2.74
CA ALA A 31 8.59 5.51 -3.99
C ALA A 31 7.48 6.15 -4.83
N LEU A 32 6.36 6.50 -4.20
CA LEU A 32 5.23 7.17 -4.86
C LEU A 32 5.61 8.58 -5.35
N ARG A 33 6.30 9.36 -4.52
CA ARG A 33 6.78 10.71 -4.87
C ARG A 33 7.76 10.71 -6.04
N LEU A 34 8.60 9.69 -6.12
CA LEU A 34 9.55 9.48 -7.22
C LEU A 34 8.90 8.88 -8.49
N GLN A 35 7.58 8.75 -8.52
CA GLN A 35 6.78 8.31 -9.67
C GLN A 35 7.17 6.93 -10.19
N LEU A 36 6.80 5.89 -9.44
CA LEU A 36 6.86 4.50 -9.92
C LEU A 36 6.21 4.36 -11.31
N VAL A 37 6.96 3.80 -12.26
CA VAL A 37 6.54 3.68 -13.66
C VAL A 37 5.38 2.70 -13.80
N SER A 38 5.48 1.56 -13.12
CA SER A 38 4.49 0.48 -13.15
C SER A 38 3.23 0.85 -12.35
N ALA A 39 2.06 0.69 -12.98
CA ALA A 39 0.75 0.83 -12.32
C ALA A 39 0.62 -0.14 -11.14
N LYS A 40 1.03 -1.39 -11.37
CA LYS A 40 1.06 -2.45 -10.37
C LYS A 40 1.96 -2.10 -9.18
N ASP A 41 3.08 -1.44 -9.42
CA ASP A 41 4.03 -1.05 -8.37
C ASP A 41 3.45 0.10 -7.52
N ARG A 42 2.83 1.10 -8.16
CA ARG A 42 2.09 2.16 -7.46
C ARG A 42 0.96 1.57 -6.60
N SER A 43 0.19 0.65 -7.17
CA SER A 43 -0.88 -0.04 -6.44
C SER A 43 -0.35 -0.86 -5.28
N THR A 44 0.77 -1.58 -5.47
CA THR A 44 1.45 -2.31 -4.39
C THR A 44 1.91 -1.36 -3.28
N ALA A 45 2.48 -0.21 -3.61
CA ALA A 45 2.89 0.78 -2.62
C ALA A 45 1.72 1.27 -1.77
N TYR A 46 0.61 1.63 -2.41
CA TYR A 46 -0.61 2.05 -1.74
C TYR A 46 -1.27 0.92 -0.94
N LYS A 47 -1.24 -0.33 -1.43
CA LYS A 47 -1.73 -1.51 -0.69
C LYS A 47 -0.98 -1.67 0.62
N THR A 48 0.36 -1.63 0.58
CA THR A 48 1.19 -1.79 1.78
C THR A 48 0.97 -0.65 2.77
N LEU A 49 0.84 0.60 2.28
CA LEU A 49 0.45 1.74 3.12
C LEU A 49 -0.93 1.53 3.77
N ALA A 50 -1.91 1.02 3.02
CA ALA A 50 -3.24 0.72 3.56
C ALA A 50 -3.16 -0.29 4.71
N PHE A 51 -2.41 -1.37 4.55
CA PHE A 51 -2.20 -2.34 5.63
C PHE A 51 -1.57 -1.72 6.87
N ILE A 52 -0.56 -0.86 6.70
CA ILE A 52 0.08 -0.14 7.82
C ILE A 52 -0.94 0.77 8.52
N TYR A 53 -1.69 1.57 7.77
CA TYR A 53 -2.68 2.49 8.33
C TYR A 53 -3.79 1.77 9.08
N CYS A 54 -4.28 0.65 8.54
CA CYS A 54 -5.26 -0.17 9.23
C CYS A 54 -4.70 -0.78 10.52
N SER A 55 -3.48 -1.34 10.49
CA SER A 55 -2.84 -1.93 11.68
C SER A 55 -2.50 -0.91 12.76
N THR A 56 -2.34 0.37 12.40
CA THR A 56 -2.04 1.48 13.33
C THR A 56 -3.27 2.29 13.74
N GLY A 57 -4.48 1.84 13.39
CA GLY A 57 -5.74 2.49 13.77
C GLY A 57 -6.12 3.74 12.95
N ARG A 58 -5.35 4.08 11.92
CA ARG A 58 -5.62 5.20 10.99
C ARG A 58 -6.60 4.79 9.90
N ARG A 59 -7.86 4.55 10.28
CA ARG A 59 -8.89 3.99 9.39
C ARG A 59 -9.15 4.84 8.13
N VAL A 60 -9.23 6.16 8.27
CA VAL A 60 -9.50 7.08 7.15
C VAL A 60 -8.37 7.01 6.11
N ASP A 61 -7.12 7.00 6.56
CA ASP A 61 -5.95 6.87 5.68
C ASP A 61 -5.89 5.49 5.03
N CYS A 62 -6.24 4.43 5.76
CA CYS A 62 -6.32 3.08 5.23
C CYS A 62 -7.30 2.97 4.05
N GLU A 63 -8.52 3.46 4.23
CA GLU A 63 -9.55 3.47 3.19
C GLU A 63 -9.12 4.31 1.99
N LYS A 64 -8.54 5.49 2.23
CA LYS A 64 -7.99 6.36 1.19
C LYS A 64 -6.88 5.65 0.41
N ALA A 65 -5.98 4.95 1.09
CA ALA A 65 -4.89 4.22 0.45
C ALA A 65 -5.40 3.07 -0.43
N PHE A 66 -6.43 2.32 0.00
CA PHE A 66 -7.06 1.32 -0.87
C PHE A 66 -7.70 1.93 -2.12
N ARG A 67 -8.39 3.07 -1.99
CA ARG A 67 -8.89 3.81 -3.15
C ARG A 67 -7.76 4.21 -4.09
N GLN A 68 -6.65 4.73 -3.56
CA GLN A 68 -5.49 5.11 -4.36
C GLN A 68 -4.83 3.91 -5.04
N ALA A 69 -4.78 2.74 -4.40
CA ALA A 69 -4.28 1.51 -5.00
C ALA A 69 -5.09 1.11 -6.25
N ARG A 70 -6.42 1.24 -6.17
CA ARG A 70 -7.34 0.98 -7.30
C ARG A 70 -7.29 2.05 -8.38
N LEU A 71 -7.12 3.32 -8.00
CA LEU A 71 -6.91 4.40 -8.97
C LEU A 71 -5.59 4.25 -9.73
N ALA A 72 -4.55 3.77 -9.05
CA ALA A 72 -3.23 3.55 -9.65
C ALA A 72 -3.20 2.35 -10.61
N ASP A 73 -3.91 1.27 -10.27
CA ASP A 73 -4.11 0.07 -11.08
C ASP A 73 -5.58 -0.39 -10.97
N PRO A 74 -6.42 -0.18 -12.00
CA PRO A 74 -7.82 -0.61 -11.98
C PRO A 74 -8.02 -2.12 -11.82
N ALA A 75 -6.99 -2.94 -12.12
CA ALA A 75 -7.02 -4.39 -11.91
C ALA A 75 -6.67 -4.79 -10.46
N PHE A 76 -6.35 -3.82 -9.60
CA PHE A 76 -6.03 -4.06 -8.20
C PHE A 76 -7.19 -4.73 -7.48
N ALA A 77 -6.90 -5.91 -6.92
CA ALA A 77 -7.76 -6.59 -5.99
C ALA A 77 -6.90 -7.25 -4.89
N LEU A 78 -7.42 -7.25 -3.67
CA LEU A 78 -6.85 -8.10 -2.62
C LEU A 78 -7.12 -9.57 -2.94
N THR A 79 -6.18 -10.43 -2.57
CA THR A 79 -6.43 -11.88 -2.56
C THR A 79 -7.55 -12.22 -1.57
N LYS A 80 -8.16 -13.40 -1.71
CA LYS A 80 -9.19 -13.87 -0.78
C LYS A 80 -8.71 -13.88 0.68
N ALA A 81 -7.45 -14.24 0.90
CA ALA A 81 -6.83 -14.25 2.21
C ALA A 81 -6.66 -12.83 2.78
N GLU A 82 -6.13 -11.90 1.98
CA GLU A 82 -5.96 -10.51 2.41
C GLU A 82 -7.32 -9.82 2.68
N ALA A 83 -8.32 -10.04 1.82
CA ALA A 83 -9.66 -9.47 1.98
C ALA A 83 -10.41 -10.04 3.19
N GLY A 84 -10.08 -11.25 3.64
CA GLY A 84 -10.65 -11.87 4.84
C GLY A 84 -10.03 -11.40 6.16
N HIS A 85 -9.00 -10.55 6.13
CA HIS A 85 -8.33 -10.10 7.34
C HIS A 85 -9.23 -9.20 8.21
N PRO A 86 -9.33 -9.43 9.53
CA PRO A 86 -10.31 -8.74 10.36
C PRO A 86 -10.09 -7.22 10.47
N LEU A 87 -8.84 -6.75 10.38
CA LEU A 87 -8.52 -5.32 10.54
C LEU A 87 -8.79 -4.49 9.28
N TRP A 88 -8.35 -4.97 8.11
CA TRP A 88 -8.41 -4.20 6.86
C TRP A 88 -9.41 -4.72 5.85
N GLY A 89 -9.88 -5.97 5.97
CA GLY A 89 -10.90 -6.54 5.09
C GLY A 89 -12.18 -5.71 5.03
N PRO A 90 -12.77 -5.31 6.19
CA PRO A 90 -13.93 -4.42 6.20
C PRO A 90 -13.68 -3.07 5.56
N VAL A 91 -12.51 -2.48 5.82
CA VAL A 91 -12.11 -1.17 5.26
C VAL A 91 -11.90 -1.25 3.75
N TYR A 92 -11.29 -2.33 3.27
CA TYR A 92 -11.15 -2.60 1.85
C TYR A 92 -12.52 -2.74 1.18
N ALA A 93 -13.44 -3.51 1.76
CA ALA A 93 -14.80 -3.65 1.23
C ALA A 93 -15.56 -2.31 1.18
N GLU A 94 -15.41 -1.46 2.19
CA GLU A 94 -15.96 -0.10 2.19
C GLU A 94 -15.35 0.77 1.09
N SER A 95 -14.03 0.67 0.88
CA SER A 95 -13.32 1.45 -0.15
C SER A 95 -13.76 1.12 -1.58
N LEU A 96 -14.48 0.00 -1.78
CA LEU A 96 -15.00 -0.41 -3.08
C LEU A 96 -16.30 0.30 -3.47
N ARG A 97 -17.04 0.82 -2.48
CA ARG A 97 -18.28 1.58 -2.66
C ARG A 97 -18.03 2.92 -3.35
#